data_AF-A0A851EU48-F1
#
_entry.id   AF-A0A851EU48-F1
#
_cell.length_a   1.000
_cell.length_b   1.000
_cell.length_c   1.000
_cell.angle_alpha   90.00
_cell.angle_beta   90.00
_cell.angle_gamma   90.00
#
_symmetry.space_group_name_H-M   'P 1'
#
loop_
_entity.id
_entity.type
_entity.pdbx_description
1 polymer ?
#
loop_
_entity_poly.entity_id
_entity_poly.type
_entity_poly.pdbx_seq_one_letter_code
_entity_poly.pdbx_strand_id
1 'polypeptide(L)'
;FLLKELDTLRAKNKKLQDKLVEKDKELKTMKLDLELQERATEAKIAEKIAALVEEVYSAQRERDEAVMARLRLANEERDEAFLRVQRLEESLKELENINPEENDMTLQELLNRINNADTGIDIRKNGAIILNRIHRTKERKKKIIAEEMNAVIEQRDAALSQCKRLEQELHHLKEQNQTSANNMRHLTAENNQERALKAELITLQQEKEAALQRCKALEEEIQTLRLYYR
;
A
#
# COMPACT_ATOMS: atom_id res chain seq x y z
N PHE A 1 21.65 -22.80 98.98
CA PHE A 1 22.58 -22.85 97.83
C PHE A 1 21.92 -23.53 96.64
N LEU A 2 21.47 -24.78 96.77
CA LEU A 2 20.83 -25.58 95.70
C LEU A 2 19.59 -24.95 95.01
N LEU A 3 18.70 -24.28 95.76
CA LEU A 3 17.52 -23.62 95.16
C LEU A 3 17.89 -22.51 94.17
N LYS A 4 18.87 -21.66 94.53
CA LYS A 4 19.35 -20.58 93.65
C LYS A 4 19.98 -21.15 92.39
N GLU A 5 20.69 -22.26 92.52
CA GLU A 5 21.31 -22.96 91.39
C GLU A 5 20.25 -23.55 90.46
N LEU A 6 19.22 -24.20 91.01
CA LEU A 6 18.07 -24.69 90.24
C LEU A 6 17.35 -23.56 89.49
N ASP A 7 17.14 -22.41 90.14
CA ASP A 7 16.50 -21.24 89.51
C ASP A 7 17.37 -20.67 88.38
N THR A 8 18.69 -20.62 88.56
CA THR A 8 19.61 -20.19 87.49
C THR A 8 19.61 -21.16 86.31
N LEU A 9 19.52 -22.46 86.56
CA LEU A 9 19.42 -23.49 85.53
C LEU A 9 18.09 -23.41 84.77
N ARG A 10 16.96 -23.18 85.46
CA ARG A 10 15.65 -22.96 84.83
C ARG A 10 15.66 -21.72 83.93
N ALA A 11 16.22 -20.61 84.40
CA ALA A 11 16.34 -19.39 83.60
C ALA A 11 17.23 -19.58 82.37
N LYS A 12 18.35 -20.30 82.51
CA LYS A 12 19.22 -20.66 81.37
C LYS A 12 18.50 -21.56 80.37
N ASN A 13 17.80 -22.60 80.85
CA ASN A 13 17.05 -23.52 79.99
C ASN A 13 15.97 -22.79 79.20
N LYS A 14 15.17 -21.94 79.86
CA LYS A 14 14.18 -21.09 79.18
C LYS A 14 14.80 -20.21 78.09
N LYS A 15 15.92 -19.53 78.38
CA LYS A 15 16.66 -18.74 77.37
C LYS A 15 17.15 -19.57 76.19
N LEU A 16 17.62 -20.80 76.45
CA LEU A 16 18.05 -21.71 75.38
C LEU A 16 16.87 -22.17 74.54
N GLN A 17 15.72 -22.44 75.16
CA GLN A 17 14.50 -22.82 74.47
C GLN A 17 13.95 -21.68 73.60
N ASP A 18 13.94 -20.44 74.10
CA ASP A 18 13.55 -19.27 73.33
C ASP A 18 14.47 -19.05 72.12
N LYS A 19 15.80 -19.18 72.30
CA LYS A 19 16.78 -19.12 71.21
C LYS A 19 16.61 -20.24 70.19
N LEU A 20 16.27 -21.45 70.63
CA LEU A 20 16.02 -22.57 69.74
C LEU A 20 14.81 -22.28 68.84
N VAL A 21 13.71 -21.79 69.43
CA VAL A 21 12.50 -21.40 68.67
C VAL A 21 12.79 -20.27 67.68
N GLU A 22 13.61 -19.29 68.06
CA GLU A 22 14.04 -18.21 67.18
C GLU A 22 14.86 -18.73 66.00
N LYS A 23 15.86 -19.58 66.27
CA LYS A 23 16.69 -20.20 65.21
C LYS A 23 15.90 -21.13 64.31
N ASP A 24 14.93 -21.86 64.83
CA ASP A 24 14.02 -22.69 64.03
C ASP A 24 13.15 -21.84 63.10
N LYS A 25 12.71 -20.65 63.54
CA LYS A 25 11.99 -19.70 62.68
C LYS A 25 12.90 -19.15 61.58
N GLU A 26 14.10 -18.69 61.93
CA GLU A 26 15.08 -18.20 60.95
C GLU A 26 15.40 -19.26 59.89
N LEU A 27 15.63 -20.52 60.31
CA LEU A 27 15.89 -21.63 59.40
C LEU A 27 14.72 -21.92 58.45
N LYS A 28 13.48 -21.85 58.95
CA LYS A 28 12.28 -22.01 58.11
C LYS A 28 12.16 -20.88 57.08
N THR A 29 12.42 -19.64 57.49
CA THR A 29 12.42 -18.50 56.57
C THR A 29 13.49 -18.66 55.49
N MET A 30 14.73 -18.99 55.87
CA MET A 30 15.81 -19.20 54.90
C MET A 30 15.51 -20.33 53.90
N LYS A 31 14.86 -21.42 54.34
CA LYS A 31 14.43 -22.50 53.44
C LYS A 31 13.37 -22.03 52.45
N LEU A 32 12.37 -21.29 52.90
CA LEU A 32 11.33 -20.71 52.04
C LEU A 32 11.95 -19.75 51.02
N ASP A 33 12.88 -18.90 51.44
CA ASP A 33 13.55 -17.95 50.54
C ASP A 33 14.37 -18.69 49.46
N LEU A 34 15.06 -19.77 49.83
CA LEU A 34 15.80 -20.61 48.89
C LEU A 34 14.87 -21.27 47.87
N GLU A 35 13.77 -21.89 48.31
CA GLU A 35 12.78 -22.51 47.42
C GLU A 35 12.14 -21.48 46.47
N LEU A 36 11.87 -20.26 46.95
CA LEU A 36 11.36 -19.18 46.11
C LEU A 36 12.38 -18.74 45.06
N GLN A 37 13.66 -18.66 45.44
CA GLN A 37 14.73 -18.31 44.51
C GLN A 37 14.92 -19.39 43.44
N GLU A 38 14.89 -20.67 43.81
CA GLU A 38 14.95 -21.80 42.87
C GLU A 38 13.78 -21.78 41.89
N ARG A 39 12.55 -21.59 42.37
CA ARG A 39 11.38 -21.46 41.47
C ARG A 39 11.49 -20.26 40.53
N ALA A 40 12.03 -19.15 41.01
CA ALA A 40 12.22 -17.95 40.19
C ALA A 40 13.28 -18.16 39.09
N THR A 41 14.35 -18.91 39.35
CA THR A 41 15.34 -19.24 38.32
C THR A 41 14.80 -20.24 37.31
N GLU A 42 14.07 -21.26 37.76
CA GLU A 42 13.39 -22.22 36.88
C GLU A 42 12.38 -21.53 35.95
N ALA A 43 11.56 -20.62 36.47
CA ALA A 43 10.60 -19.86 35.66
C ALA A 43 11.30 -19.02 34.58
N LYS A 44 12.40 -18.35 34.92
CA LYS A 44 13.21 -17.59 33.94
C LYS A 44 13.84 -18.47 32.87
N ILE A 45 14.25 -19.68 33.23
CA ILE A 45 14.78 -20.64 32.27
C ILE A 45 13.67 -21.12 31.34
N ALA A 46 12.51 -21.48 31.89
CA ALA A 46 11.35 -21.90 31.10
C ALA A 46 10.87 -20.82 30.13
N GLU A 47 10.83 -19.56 30.56
CA GLU A 47 10.49 -18.41 29.71
C GLU A 47 11.47 -18.26 28.53
N LYS A 48 12.78 -18.35 28.79
CA LYS A 48 13.80 -18.30 27.73
C LYS A 48 13.68 -19.46 26.75
N ILE A 49 13.40 -20.67 27.25
CA ILE A 49 13.21 -21.85 26.40
C ILE A 49 11.96 -21.68 25.54
N ALA A 50 10.85 -21.20 26.11
CA ALA A 50 9.62 -20.97 25.36
C ALA A 50 9.84 -19.96 24.22
N ALA A 51 10.50 -18.83 24.51
CA ALA A 51 10.85 -17.84 23.49
C ALA A 51 11.71 -18.44 22.36
N LEU A 52 12.74 -19.22 22.71
CA LEU A 52 13.60 -19.88 21.72
C LEU A 52 12.80 -20.88 20.85
N VAL A 53 11.88 -21.63 21.44
CA VAL A 53 11.03 -22.58 20.71
C VAL A 53 10.11 -21.85 19.71
N GLU A 54 9.53 -20.72 20.12
CA GLU A 54 8.69 -19.88 19.25
C GLU A 54 9.50 -19.29 18.08
N GLU A 55 10.73 -18.82 18.34
CA GLU A 55 11.63 -18.33 17.31
C GLU A 55 12.00 -19.42 16.29
N VAL A 56 12.37 -20.62 16.78
CA VAL A 56 12.69 -21.76 15.92
C VAL A 56 11.49 -22.16 15.07
N TYR A 57 10.29 -22.20 15.66
CA TYR A 57 9.08 -22.54 14.92
C TYR A 57 8.75 -21.50 13.84
N SER A 58 8.90 -20.22 14.15
CA SER A 58 8.70 -19.12 13.20
C SER A 58 9.70 -19.19 12.05
N ALA A 59 10.99 -19.38 12.36
CA ALA A 59 12.04 -19.51 11.35
C ALA A 59 11.84 -20.76 10.46
N GLN A 60 11.37 -21.88 11.03
CA GLN A 60 11.03 -23.08 10.25
C GLN A 60 9.89 -22.82 9.28
N ARG A 61 8.83 -22.15 9.74
CA ARG A 61 7.70 -21.79 8.89
C ARG A 61 8.13 -20.89 7.73
N GLU A 62 8.91 -19.85 8.01
CA GLU A 62 9.44 -18.95 6.97
C GLU A 62 10.31 -19.70 5.96
N ARG A 63 11.17 -20.60 6.44
CA ARG A 63 11.99 -21.46 5.57
C ARG A 63 11.11 -22.31 4.65
N ASP A 64 10.09 -22.97 5.19
CA ASP A 64 9.23 -23.86 4.43
C ASP A 64 8.39 -23.07 3.40
N GLU A 65 7.91 -21.89 3.76
CA GLU A 65 7.24 -20.97 2.83
C GLU A 65 8.18 -20.54 1.69
N ALA A 66 9.43 -20.17 2.00
CA ALA A 66 10.43 -19.79 1.00
C ALA A 66 10.82 -20.95 0.08
N VAL A 67 10.94 -22.17 0.61
CA VAL A 67 11.21 -23.38 -0.17
C VAL A 67 10.05 -23.69 -1.12
N MET A 68 8.81 -23.61 -0.64
CA MET A 68 7.62 -23.82 -1.48
C MET A 68 7.49 -22.76 -2.57
N ALA A 69 7.81 -21.51 -2.27
CA ALA A 69 7.84 -20.43 -3.27
C ALA A 69 8.89 -20.71 -4.37
N ARG A 70 10.11 -21.10 -3.99
CA ARG A 70 11.16 -21.47 -4.96
C ARG A 70 10.77 -22.67 -5.82
N LEU A 71 10.13 -23.68 -5.23
CA LEU A 71 9.69 -24.86 -5.96
C LEU A 71 8.60 -24.51 -6.99
N ARG A 72 7.67 -23.61 -6.65
CA ARG A 72 6.66 -23.12 -7.59
C ARG A 72 7.30 -22.39 -8.77
N LEU A 73 8.20 -21.45 -8.49
CA LEU A 73 8.92 -20.72 -9.55
C LEU A 73 9.69 -21.67 -10.48
N ALA A 74 10.40 -22.66 -9.92
CA ALA A 74 11.12 -23.64 -10.73
C ALA A 74 10.18 -24.48 -11.62
N ASN A 75 8.98 -24.80 -11.14
CA ASN A 75 7.98 -25.50 -11.95
C ASN A 75 7.41 -24.61 -13.04
N GLU A 76 7.08 -23.35 -12.73
CA GLU A 76 6.60 -22.35 -13.70
C GLU A 76 7.62 -22.12 -14.81
N GLU A 77 8.90 -21.92 -14.46
CA GLU A 77 10.00 -21.76 -15.43
C GLU A 77 10.18 -22.99 -16.32
N ARG A 78 10.09 -24.19 -15.73
CA ARG A 78 10.16 -25.45 -16.49
C ARG A 78 8.99 -25.57 -17.47
N ASP A 79 7.78 -25.28 -17.02
CA ASP A 79 6.58 -25.42 -17.82
C ASP A 79 6.56 -24.38 -18.96
N GLU A 80 7.03 -23.15 -18.70
CA GLU A 80 7.27 -22.14 -19.74
C GLU A 80 8.32 -22.60 -20.77
N ALA A 81 9.44 -23.16 -20.31
CA ALA A 81 10.48 -23.67 -21.20
C ALA A 81 9.94 -24.80 -22.07
N PHE A 82 9.15 -25.72 -21.49
CA PHE A 82 8.50 -26.79 -22.22
C PHE A 82 7.54 -26.25 -23.29
N LEU A 83 6.70 -25.27 -22.95
CA LEU A 83 5.81 -24.61 -23.91
C LEU A 83 6.55 -23.86 -25.02
N ARG A 84 7.75 -23.32 -24.75
CA ARG A 84 8.59 -22.71 -25.79
C ARG A 84 9.15 -23.77 -26.73
N VAL A 85 9.66 -24.88 -26.19
CA VAL A 85 10.17 -26.00 -26.99
C VAL A 85 9.09 -26.56 -27.89
N GLN A 86 7.90 -26.86 -27.34
CA GLN A 86 6.79 -27.39 -28.12
C GLN A 86 6.39 -26.45 -29.29
N ARG A 87 6.30 -25.14 -29.04
CA ARG A 87 6.04 -24.15 -30.10
C ARG A 87 7.12 -24.13 -31.18
N LEU A 88 8.38 -24.29 -30.79
CA LEU A 88 9.49 -24.36 -31.74
C LEU A 88 9.46 -25.66 -32.55
N GLU A 89 9.13 -26.79 -31.94
CA GLU A 89 8.94 -28.08 -32.63
C GLU A 89 7.79 -28.01 -33.63
N GLU A 90 6.65 -27.41 -33.25
CA GLU A 90 5.51 -27.17 -34.14
C GLU A 90 5.93 -26.29 -35.33
N SER A 91 6.62 -25.18 -35.07
CA SER A 91 7.16 -24.29 -36.11
C SER A 91 8.16 -25.00 -37.04
N LEU A 92 9.03 -25.84 -36.49
CA LEU A 92 10.02 -26.60 -37.26
C LEU A 92 9.33 -27.64 -38.14
N LYS A 93 8.28 -28.30 -37.65
CA LYS A 93 7.45 -29.22 -38.45
C LYS A 93 6.70 -28.51 -39.58
N GLU A 94 6.29 -27.26 -39.38
CA GLU A 94 5.73 -26.43 -40.46
C GLU A 94 6.79 -26.07 -41.52
N LEU A 95 8.04 -25.88 -41.11
CA LEU A 95 9.18 -25.59 -41.99
C LEU A 95 9.71 -26.82 -42.73
N GLU A 96 9.73 -28.01 -42.12
CA GLU A 96 10.11 -29.28 -42.78
C GLU A 96 9.16 -29.65 -43.92
N ASN A 97 7.92 -29.13 -43.90
CA ASN A 97 6.97 -29.24 -45.01
C ASN A 97 7.22 -28.22 -46.15
N ILE A 98 8.35 -27.52 -46.14
CA ILE A 98 8.78 -26.59 -47.17
C ILE A 98 9.99 -27.16 -47.88
N ASN A 99 9.78 -27.79 -49.04
CA ASN A 99 10.88 -27.99 -49.97
C ASN A 99 11.30 -26.59 -50.50
N PRO A 100 12.53 -26.10 -50.22
CA PRO A 100 12.95 -24.75 -50.62
C PRO A 100 12.95 -24.57 -52.14
N GLU A 101 13.25 -25.61 -52.91
CA GLU A 101 13.17 -25.59 -54.38
C GLU A 101 11.73 -25.39 -54.91
N GLU A 102 10.72 -25.76 -54.12
CA GLU A 102 9.30 -25.63 -54.49
C GLU A 102 8.72 -24.24 -54.19
N ASN A 103 9.42 -23.38 -53.45
CA ASN A 103 8.99 -22.01 -53.16
C ASN A 103 9.50 -20.98 -54.19
N ASP A 104 10.65 -21.21 -54.83
CA ASP A 104 11.24 -20.27 -55.81
C ASP A 104 10.61 -20.36 -57.19
N MET A 105 9.90 -21.45 -57.50
CA MET A 105 9.24 -21.60 -58.79
C MET A 105 8.11 -20.59 -58.97
N THR A 106 7.92 -20.05 -60.17
CA THR A 106 6.73 -19.23 -60.45
C THR A 106 5.46 -20.10 -60.53
N LEU A 107 4.27 -19.50 -60.34
CA LEU A 107 3.01 -20.24 -60.56
C LEU A 107 2.95 -20.77 -62.00
N GLN A 108 3.48 -20.01 -62.95
CA GLN A 108 3.54 -20.40 -64.36
C GLN A 108 4.41 -21.64 -64.57
N GLU A 109 5.56 -21.73 -63.91
CA GLU A 109 6.42 -22.92 -63.97
C GLU A 109 5.73 -24.17 -63.39
N LEU A 110 5.02 -24.02 -62.26
CA LEU A 110 4.26 -25.13 -61.66
C LEU A 110 3.13 -25.61 -62.59
N LEU A 111 2.41 -24.67 -63.22
CA LEU A 111 1.37 -25.00 -64.20
C LEU A 111 1.95 -25.67 -65.44
N ASN A 112 3.08 -25.18 -65.95
CA ASN A 112 3.78 -25.79 -67.09
C ASN A 112 4.26 -27.21 -66.75
N ARG A 113 4.74 -27.46 -65.54
CA ARG A 113 5.13 -28.81 -65.07
C ARG A 113 3.94 -29.75 -64.95
N ILE A 114 2.78 -29.27 -64.50
CA ILE A 114 1.54 -30.05 -64.49
C ILE A 114 1.11 -30.39 -65.93
N ASN A 115 1.18 -29.42 -66.84
CA ASN A 115 0.76 -29.60 -68.23
C ASN A 115 1.67 -30.58 -68.99
N ASN A 116 2.95 -30.65 -68.62
CA ASN A 116 3.95 -31.51 -69.25
C ASN A 116 4.30 -32.75 -68.40
N ALA A 117 3.49 -33.10 -67.40
CA ALA A 117 3.76 -34.24 -66.51
C ALA A 117 3.43 -35.57 -67.19
N ASP A 118 4.40 -36.49 -67.23
CA ASP A 118 4.23 -37.84 -67.80
C ASP A 118 3.46 -38.79 -66.87
N THR A 119 3.36 -38.46 -65.57
CA THR A 119 2.69 -39.29 -64.58
C THR A 119 1.68 -38.52 -63.72
N GLY A 120 0.62 -39.21 -63.30
CA GLY A 120 -0.34 -38.66 -62.34
C GLY A 120 0.24 -38.37 -60.95
N ILE A 121 1.41 -38.94 -60.62
CA ILE A 121 2.13 -38.65 -59.38
C ILE A 121 2.72 -37.24 -59.45
N ASP A 122 3.34 -36.88 -60.58
CA ASP A 122 3.95 -35.56 -60.78
C ASP A 122 2.90 -34.44 -60.84
N ILE A 123 1.72 -34.72 -61.42
CA ILE A 123 0.58 -33.81 -61.38
C ILE A 123 0.15 -33.55 -59.93
N ARG A 124 0.01 -34.61 -59.12
CA ARG A 124 -0.39 -34.46 -57.71
C ARG A 124 0.65 -33.71 -56.89
N LYS A 125 1.94 -33.98 -57.10
CA LYS A 125 3.03 -33.30 -56.40
C LYS A 125 3.01 -31.80 -56.70
N ASN A 126 2.99 -31.40 -57.97
CA ASN A 126 2.95 -30.00 -58.34
C ASN A 126 1.62 -29.31 -57.93
N GLY A 127 0.50 -30.03 -58.01
CA GLY A 127 -0.80 -29.54 -57.51
C GLY A 127 -0.81 -29.28 -56.00
N ALA A 128 -0.16 -30.14 -55.21
CA ALA A 128 -0.02 -29.96 -53.77
C ALA A 128 0.80 -28.70 -53.41
N ILE A 129 1.84 -28.38 -54.19
CA ILE A 129 2.62 -27.14 -54.03
C ILE A 129 1.74 -25.92 -54.25
N ILE A 130 0.95 -25.89 -55.32
CA ILE A 130 0.04 -24.78 -55.62
C ILE A 130 -1.00 -24.62 -54.50
N LEU A 131 -1.62 -25.71 -54.05
CA LEU A 131 -2.58 -25.70 -52.95
C LEU A 131 -1.97 -25.17 -51.65
N ASN A 132 -0.77 -25.63 -51.29
CA ASN A 132 -0.03 -25.15 -50.12
C ASN A 132 0.26 -23.64 -50.21
N ARG A 133 0.64 -23.13 -51.39
CA ARG A 133 0.84 -21.69 -51.61
C ARG A 133 -0.44 -20.89 -51.42
N ILE A 134 -1.55 -21.34 -51.99
CA ILE A 134 -2.86 -20.70 -51.83
C ILE A 134 -3.25 -20.66 -50.35
N HIS A 135 -3.09 -21.79 -49.64
CA HIS A 135 -3.41 -21.89 -48.23
C HIS A 135 -2.56 -20.92 -47.40
N ARG A 136 -1.23 -20.90 -47.61
CA ARG A 136 -0.32 -19.96 -46.92
C ARG A 136 -0.65 -18.50 -47.19
N THR A 137 -0.95 -18.13 -48.43
CA THR A 137 -1.34 -16.75 -48.75
C THR A 137 -2.65 -16.39 -48.07
N LYS A 138 -3.62 -17.31 -47.98
CA LYS A 138 -4.88 -17.08 -47.27
C LYS A 138 -4.66 -16.91 -45.77
N GLU A 139 -3.85 -17.76 -45.14
CA GLU A 139 -3.54 -17.65 -43.71
C GLU A 139 -2.74 -16.39 -43.38
N ARG A 140 -1.76 -16.02 -44.22
CA ARG A 140 -1.05 -14.73 -44.08
C ARG A 140 -2.00 -13.54 -44.16
N LYS A 141 -2.94 -13.53 -45.11
CA LYS A 141 -3.96 -12.48 -45.20
C LYS A 141 -4.82 -12.41 -43.94
N LYS A 142 -5.28 -13.54 -43.39
CA LYS A 142 -6.02 -13.57 -42.13
C LYS A 142 -5.21 -13.01 -40.98
N LYS A 143 -3.93 -13.39 -40.87
CA LYS A 143 -3.02 -12.89 -39.84
C LYS A 143 -2.84 -11.37 -39.91
N ILE A 144 -2.59 -10.84 -41.11
CA ILE A 144 -2.48 -9.38 -41.35
C ILE A 144 -3.77 -8.69 -40.93
N ILE A 145 -4.94 -9.19 -41.34
CA ILE A 145 -6.24 -8.60 -40.97
C ILE A 145 -6.44 -8.62 -39.44
N ALA A 146 -6.05 -9.70 -38.76
CA ALA A 146 -6.15 -9.78 -37.31
C ALA A 146 -5.22 -8.78 -36.61
N GLU A 147 -3.98 -8.64 -37.09
CA GLU A 147 -3.01 -7.67 -36.59
C GLU A 147 -3.49 -6.23 -36.82
N GLU A 148 -4.00 -5.92 -38.01
CA GLU A 148 -4.60 -4.60 -38.32
C GLU A 148 -5.81 -4.31 -37.43
N MET A 149 -6.70 -5.29 -37.22
CA MET A 149 -7.85 -5.14 -36.32
C MET A 149 -7.42 -4.86 -34.88
N ASN A 150 -6.43 -5.60 -34.37
CA ASN A 150 -5.89 -5.38 -33.03
C ASN A 150 -5.28 -3.98 -32.89
N ALA A 151 -4.49 -3.53 -33.87
CA ALA A 151 -3.91 -2.19 -33.87
C ALA A 151 -4.99 -1.08 -33.85
N VAL A 152 -6.08 -1.27 -34.60
CA VAL A 152 -7.23 -0.33 -34.59
C VAL A 152 -7.92 -0.31 -33.23
N ILE A 153 -8.11 -1.47 -32.60
CA ILE A 153 -8.69 -1.58 -31.25
C ILE A 153 -7.80 -0.85 -30.22
N GLU A 154 -6.49 -1.08 -30.26
CA GLU A 154 -5.54 -0.41 -29.36
C GLU A 154 -5.55 1.11 -29.53
N GLN A 155 -5.57 1.60 -30.77
CA GLN A 155 -5.69 3.04 -31.06
C GLN A 155 -7.01 3.63 -30.54
N ARG A 156 -8.12 2.92 -30.73
CA ARG A 156 -9.43 3.32 -30.19
C ARG A 156 -9.39 3.41 -28.67
N ASP A 157 -8.84 2.42 -28.00
CA ASP A 157 -8.82 2.35 -26.54
C ASP A 157 -7.88 3.40 -25.93
N ALA A 158 -6.76 3.69 -26.59
CA ALA A 158 -5.87 4.80 -26.24
C ALA A 158 -6.59 6.15 -26.38
N ALA A 159 -7.30 6.37 -27.50
CA ALA A 159 -8.08 7.60 -27.72
C ALA A 159 -9.20 7.75 -26.68
N LEU A 160 -9.94 6.68 -26.38
CA LEU A 160 -10.98 6.69 -25.35
C LEU A 160 -10.41 7.04 -23.96
N SER A 161 -9.23 6.52 -23.63
CA SER A 161 -8.54 6.82 -22.38
C SER A 161 -8.12 8.29 -22.30
N GLN A 162 -7.64 8.85 -23.40
CA GLN A 162 -7.32 10.29 -23.50
C GLN A 162 -8.58 11.15 -23.36
N CYS A 163 -9.69 10.79 -24.02
CA CYS A 163 -10.96 11.50 -23.90
C CYS A 163 -11.44 11.53 -22.44
N LYS A 164 -11.46 10.38 -21.75
CA LYS A 164 -11.86 10.30 -20.33
C LYS A 164 -11.00 11.18 -19.44
N ARG A 165 -9.69 11.21 -19.68
CA ARG A 165 -8.76 12.08 -18.92
C ARG A 165 -9.07 13.56 -19.16
N LEU A 166 -9.25 13.97 -20.41
CA LEU A 166 -9.59 15.35 -20.76
C LEU A 166 -10.94 15.77 -20.17
N GLU A 167 -11.92 14.87 -20.13
CA GLU A 167 -13.22 15.11 -19.47
C GLU A 167 -13.07 15.36 -17.97
N GLN A 168 -12.22 14.58 -17.28
CA GLN A 168 -11.91 14.77 -15.86
C GLN A 168 -11.18 16.09 -15.60
N GLU A 169 -10.15 16.41 -16.39
CA GLU A 169 -9.41 17.68 -16.29
C GLU A 169 -10.36 18.88 -16.50
N LEU A 170 -11.29 18.79 -17.45
CA LEU A 170 -12.31 19.81 -17.70
C LEU A 170 -13.25 19.96 -16.49
N HIS A 171 -13.70 18.85 -15.88
CA HIS A 171 -14.51 18.88 -14.68
C HIS A 171 -13.80 19.61 -13.53
N HIS A 172 -12.55 19.25 -13.26
CA HIS A 172 -11.76 19.89 -12.21
C HIS A 172 -11.53 21.38 -12.48
N LEU A 173 -11.26 21.77 -13.72
CA LEU A 173 -11.14 23.19 -14.09
C LEU A 173 -12.44 23.96 -13.87
N LYS A 174 -13.60 23.34 -14.16
CA LYS A 174 -14.91 23.95 -13.88
C LYS A 174 -15.13 24.13 -12.37
N GLU A 175 -14.83 23.13 -11.54
CA GLU A 175 -14.94 23.22 -10.09
C GLU A 175 -14.01 24.29 -9.50
N GLN A 176 -12.75 24.32 -9.97
CA GLN A 176 -11.77 25.31 -9.52
C GLN A 176 -12.20 26.74 -9.90
N ASN A 177 -12.69 26.95 -11.12
CA ASN A 177 -13.21 28.24 -11.55
C ASN A 177 -14.44 28.65 -10.73
N GLN A 178 -15.37 27.74 -10.47
CA GLN A 178 -16.55 28.03 -9.65
C GLN A 178 -16.18 28.41 -8.21
N THR A 179 -15.25 27.66 -7.61
CA THR A 179 -14.73 27.94 -6.26
C THR A 179 -14.03 29.29 -6.21
N SER A 180 -13.18 29.59 -7.20
CA SER A 180 -12.46 30.85 -7.30
C SER A 180 -13.41 32.04 -7.46
N ALA A 181 -14.44 31.91 -8.31
CA ALA A 181 -15.48 32.91 -8.48
C ALA A 181 -16.28 33.15 -7.18
N ASN A 182 -16.61 32.08 -6.44
CA ASN A 182 -17.31 32.19 -5.16
C ASN A 182 -16.45 32.89 -4.08
N ASN A 183 -15.17 32.54 -3.97
CA ASN A 183 -14.24 33.17 -3.03
C ASN A 183 -14.07 34.67 -3.32
N MET A 184 -13.94 35.04 -4.59
CA MET A 184 -13.84 36.45 -4.99
C MET A 184 -15.11 37.24 -4.64
N ARG A 185 -16.29 36.64 -4.82
CA ARG A 185 -17.57 37.26 -4.41
C ARG A 185 -17.63 37.47 -2.90
N HIS A 186 -17.19 36.48 -2.11
CA HIS A 186 -17.17 36.57 -0.65
C HIS A 186 -16.25 37.69 -0.15
N LEU A 187 -15.00 37.72 -0.63
CA LEU A 187 -14.03 38.77 -0.30
C LEU A 187 -14.55 40.18 -0.64
N THR A 188 -15.24 40.31 -1.79
CA THR A 188 -15.83 41.58 -2.20
C THR A 188 -16.96 42.01 -1.26
N ALA A 189 -17.81 41.07 -0.84
CA ALA A 189 -18.89 41.34 0.11
C ALA A 189 -18.36 41.74 1.50
N GLU A 190 -17.37 41.02 2.02
CA GLU A 190 -16.72 41.33 3.30
C GLU A 190 -16.05 42.72 3.27
N ASN A 191 -15.33 43.04 2.20
CA ASN A 191 -14.68 44.35 2.07
C ASN A 191 -15.70 45.50 2.07
N ASN A 192 -16.83 45.31 1.38
CA ASN A 192 -17.90 46.30 1.35
C ASN A 192 -18.55 46.46 2.73
N GLN A 193 -18.77 45.37 3.45
CA GLN A 193 -19.30 45.40 4.82
C GLN A 193 -18.32 46.09 5.79
N GLU A 194 -17.02 45.80 5.69
CA GLU A 194 -15.98 46.46 6.49
C GLU A 194 -15.95 47.97 6.24
N ARG A 195 -16.08 48.40 4.97
CA ARG A 195 -16.18 49.84 4.62
C ARG A 195 -17.41 50.50 5.23
N ALA A 196 -18.56 49.84 5.21
CA ALA A 196 -19.78 50.35 5.82
C ALA A 196 -19.62 50.53 7.34
N LEU A 197 -19.10 49.52 8.04
CA LEU A 197 -18.85 49.60 9.48
C LEU A 197 -17.83 50.68 9.85
N LYS A 198 -16.78 50.88 9.04
CA LYS A 198 -15.82 51.97 9.24
C LYS A 198 -16.49 53.33 9.11
N ALA A 199 -17.39 53.52 8.15
CA ALA A 199 -18.14 54.75 8.00
C ALA A 199 -19.05 55.02 9.21
N GLU A 200 -19.77 54.00 9.69
CA GLU A 200 -20.61 54.10 10.90
C GLU A 200 -19.78 54.45 12.15
N LEU A 201 -18.61 53.82 12.32
CA LEU A 201 -17.72 54.11 13.46
C LEU A 201 -17.21 55.56 13.46
N ILE A 202 -16.89 56.11 12.28
CA ILE A 202 -16.49 57.50 12.14
C ILE A 202 -17.65 58.42 12.53
N THR A 203 -18.88 58.12 12.08
CA THR A 203 -20.06 58.93 12.45
C THR A 203 -20.32 58.90 13.95
N LEU A 204 -20.22 57.72 14.59
CA LEU A 204 -20.39 57.58 16.04
C LEU A 204 -19.29 58.31 16.83
N GLN A 205 -18.05 58.32 16.34
CA GLN A 205 -16.97 59.10 16.95
C GLN A 205 -17.26 60.60 16.89
N GLN A 206 -17.71 61.11 15.74
CA GLN A 206 -18.08 62.52 15.59
C GLN A 206 -19.26 62.90 16.51
N GLU A 207 -20.27 62.05 16.61
CA GLU A 207 -21.40 62.26 17.52
C GLU A 207 -20.96 62.26 18.99
N LYS A 208 -20.08 61.33 19.38
CA LYS A 208 -19.50 61.27 20.73
C LYS A 208 -18.70 62.53 21.05
N GLU A 209 -17.87 62.99 20.13
CA GLU A 209 -17.08 64.22 20.32
C GLU A 209 -17.98 65.44 20.45
N ALA A 210 -19.01 65.56 19.62
CA ALA A 210 -20.00 66.63 19.73
C ALA A 210 -20.75 66.59 21.06
N ALA A 211 -21.13 65.40 21.54
CA ALA A 211 -21.77 65.23 22.85
C ALA A 211 -20.83 65.62 24.00
N LEU A 212 -19.55 65.21 23.95
CA LEU A 212 -18.54 65.59 24.93
C LEU A 212 -18.30 67.11 24.96
N GLN A 213 -18.25 67.77 23.80
CA GLN A 213 -18.15 69.22 23.72
C GLN A 213 -19.36 69.90 24.37
N ARG A 214 -20.57 69.40 24.13
CA ARG A 214 -21.79 69.90 24.78
C ARG A 214 -21.75 69.69 26.30
N CYS A 215 -21.30 68.53 26.78
CA CYS A 215 -21.16 68.28 28.21
C CYS A 215 -20.17 69.25 28.87
N LYS A 216 -19.02 69.49 28.23
CA LYS A 216 -18.03 70.48 28.73
C LYS A 216 -18.60 71.89 28.81
N ALA A 217 -19.32 72.34 27.77
CA ALA A 217 -19.96 73.65 27.78
C ALA A 217 -20.98 73.78 28.92
N LEU A 218 -21.80 72.74 29.15
CA LEU A 218 -22.75 72.73 30.27
C LEU A 218 -22.04 72.70 31.63
N GLU A 219 -20.93 71.98 31.77
CA GLU A 219 -20.11 71.99 32.99
C GLU A 219 -19.53 73.39 33.28
N GLU A 220 -19.04 74.09 32.25
CA GLU A 220 -18.54 75.47 32.34
C GLU A 220 -19.66 76.45 32.72
N GLU A 221 -20.86 76.31 32.16
CA GLU A 221 -22.04 77.08 32.54
C GLU A 221 -22.41 76.84 34.01
N ILE A 222 -22.43 75.59 34.47
CA ILE A 222 -22.70 75.24 35.88
C ILE A 222 -21.63 75.84 36.81
N GLN A 223 -20.36 75.78 36.43
CA GLN A 223 -19.27 76.39 37.22
C GLN A 223 -19.43 77.91 37.31
N THR A 224 -19.76 78.56 36.19
CA THR A 224 -20.04 80.00 36.16
C THR A 224 -21.20 80.36 37.09
N LEU A 225 -22.31 79.62 37.01
CA LEU A 225 -23.46 79.82 37.90
C LEU A 225 -23.08 79.63 39.38
N ARG A 226 -22.26 78.62 39.71
CA ARG A 226 -21.78 78.42 41.09
C ARG A 226 -20.94 79.58 41.63
N LEU A 227 -20.24 80.32 40.78
CA LEU A 227 -19.47 81.51 41.18
C LEU A 227 -20.38 82.73 41.41
N TYR A 228 -21.47 82.87 40.66
CA TYR A 228 -22.44 83.97 40.81
C TYR A 228 -23.39 83.82 42.01
N TYR A 229 -23.59 82.60 42.52
CA TYR A 229 -24.50 82.30 43.63
C TYR A 229 -23.78 81.90 44.94
N ARG A 230 -22.57 82.42 45.17
CA ARG A 230 -21.78 82.21 46.40
C ARG A 230 -21.52 83.54 47.10
#